data_AF-A0A838F0U5-F1
#
_entry.id   AF-A0A838F0U5-F1
#
_cell.length_a   1.000
_cell.length_b   1.000
_cell.length_c   1.000
_cell.angle_alpha   90.00
_cell.angle_beta   90.00
_cell.angle_gamma   90.00
#
_symmetry.space_group_name_H-M   'P 1'
#
loop_
_entity.id
_entity.type
_entity.pdbx_description
1 polymer ?
#
loop_
_entity_poly.entity_id
_entity_poly.type
_entity_poly.pdbx_seq_one_letter_code
_entity_poly.pdbx_strand_id
1 'polypeptide(L)' 'MNFDDQRKYIHDLANTLSIVEASVVRVLTLLTKNNPQLEDEINRLKKADEYSKKSIEALRSLREVVHQQIKKSES' A
#
# COMPACT_ATOMS: atom_id res chain seq x y z
N MET A 1 12.76 -7.23 18.32
CA MET A 1 12.28 -7.89 17.09
C MET A 1 13.49 -8.01 16.18
N ASN A 2 13.83 -9.20 15.68
CA ASN A 2 14.97 -9.37 14.77
C ASN A 2 14.67 -8.61 13.46
N PHE A 3 15.70 -8.12 12.75
CA PHE A 3 15.54 -7.42 11.49
C PHE A 3 14.84 -8.28 10.42
N ASP A 4 15.01 -9.61 10.46
CA ASP A 4 14.26 -10.53 9.59
C ASP A 4 12.75 -10.49 9.85
N ASP A 5 12.35 -10.51 11.12
CA ASP A 5 10.93 -10.44 11.52
C ASP A 5 10.34 -9.09 11.11
N GLN A 6 11.10 -8.00 11.26
CA GLN A 6 10.69 -6.67 10.83
C GLN A 6 10.53 -6.61 9.31
N ARG A 7 11.50 -7.12 8.54
CA ARG A 7 11.45 -7.17 7.07
C ARG A 7 10.25 -7.96 6.58
N LYS A 8 9.96 -9.12 7.20
CA LYS A 8 8.78 -9.94 6.90
C LYS A 8 7.49 -9.20 7.23
N TYR A 9 7.39 -8.60 8.42
CA TYR A 9 6.23 -7.81 8.81
C TYR A 9 5.93 -6.67 7.82
N ILE A 10 6.95 -5.91 7.42
CA ILE A 10 6.80 -4.81 6.44
C ILE A 10 6.32 -5.36 5.09
N HIS A 11 6.87 -6.48 4.64
CA HIS A 11 6.44 -7.15 3.41
C HIS A 11 4.95 -7.53 3.47
N ASP A 12 4.55 -8.20 4.54
CA ASP A 12 3.19 -8.71 4.69
C ASP A 12 2.19 -7.56 4.79
N LEU A 13 2.54 -6.50 5.53
CA LEU A 13 1.73 -5.29 5.61
C LEU A 13 1.56 -4.60 4.25
N ALA A 14 2.63 -4.45 3.48
CA ALA A 14 2.56 -3.87 2.13
C ALA A 14 1.68 -4.71 1.19
N ASN A 15 1.72 -6.04 1.33
CA ASN A 15 0.90 -6.95 0.54
C ASN A 15 -0.58 -6.85 0.93
N THR A 16 -0.90 -6.82 2.23
CA THR A 16 -2.27 -6.61 2.70
C THR A 16 -2.85 -5.29 2.19
N LEU A 17 -2.08 -4.19 2.27
CA LEU A 17 -2.53 -2.90 1.74
C LEU A 17 -2.72 -2.93 0.22
N SER A 18 -1.90 -3.68 -0.52
CA SER A 18 -2.07 -3.84 -1.98
C SER A 18 -3.38 -4.54 -2.34
N ILE A 19 -3.83 -5.51 -1.54
CA ILE A 19 -5.14 -6.17 -1.73
C ILE A 19 -6.29 -5.20 -1.48
N VAL A 20 -6.18 -4.36 -0.45
CA VAL A 20 -7.17 -3.32 -0.14
C VAL A 20 -7.21 -2.27 -1.25
N GLU A 21 -6.05 -1.80 -1.72
CA GLU A 21 -5.94 -0.84 -2.83
C GLU A 21 -6.63 -1.38 -4.10
N ALA A 22 -6.39 -2.64 -4.47
CA ALA A 22 -7.04 -3.25 -5.62
C ALA A 22 -8.57 -3.29 -5.49
N SER A 23 -9.07 -3.47 -4.27
CA SER A 23 -10.51 -3.45 -3.97
C SER A 23 -11.09 -2.02 -4.09
N VAL A 24 -10.37 -1.01 -3.59
CA VAL A 24 -10.73 0.41 -3.73
C VAL A 24 -10.78 0.80 -5.21
N VAL A 25 -9.76 0.45 -5.99
CA VAL A 25 -9.69 0.73 -7.44
C VAL A 25 -10.89 0.11 -8.18
N ARG A 26 -11.27 -1.12 -7.83
CA ARG A 26 -12.43 -1.79 -8.43
C ARG A 26 -13.72 -1.04 -8.13
N VAL A 27 -13.94 -0.66 -6.86
CA VAL A 27 -15.15 0.09 -6.45
C VAL A 27 -15.17 1.47 -7.14
N LEU A 28 -14.05 2.18 -7.14
CA LEU A 28 -13.90 3.46 -7.82
C LEU A 28 -14.24 3.37 -9.31
N THR A 29 -13.76 2.33 -9.98
CA THR A 29 -14.05 2.07 -11.40
C THR A 29 -15.55 1.85 -11.64
N LEU A 30 -16.19 1.01 -10.80
CA LEU A 30 -17.62 0.72 -10.90
C LEU A 30 -18.48 1.95 -10.62
N LEU A 31 -18.13 2.75 -9.60
CA LEU A 31 -18.85 3.96 -9.27
C LEU A 31 -18.69 5.03 -10.35
N THR A 32 -17.46 5.24 -10.84
CA THR A 32 -17.21 6.21 -11.92
C THR A 32 -18.00 5.86 -13.18
N LYS A 33 -18.12 4.56 -13.51
CA LYS A 33 -18.85 4.10 -14.70
C LYS A 33 -20.36 4.13 -14.53
N ASN A 34 -20.88 3.64 -13.40
CA ASN A 34 -22.31 3.37 -13.24
C ASN A 34 -23.05 4.46 -12.45
N ASN A 35 -22.33 5.27 -11.66
CA ASN A 35 -22.90 6.29 -10.79
C ASN A 35 -22.08 7.59 -10.82
N PRO A 36 -21.85 8.20 -12.00
CA PRO A 36 -21.02 9.40 -12.12
C PRO A 36 -21.55 10.61 -11.33
N GLN A 37 -22.83 10.63 -10.97
CA GLN A 37 -23.45 11.64 -10.12
C GLN A 37 -22.94 11.62 -8.66
N LEU A 38 -22.27 10.53 -8.22
CA LEU A 38 -21.68 10.42 -6.89
C LEU A 38 -20.26 11.02 -6.87
N GLU A 39 -20.09 12.23 -7.39
CA GLU A 39 -18.79 12.87 -7.60
C GLU A 39 -17.98 12.99 -6.30
N ASP A 40 -18.63 13.37 -5.19
CA ASP A 40 -17.97 13.48 -3.89
C ASP A 40 -17.40 12.14 -3.41
N GLU A 41 -18.15 11.06 -3.58
CA GLU A 41 -17.71 9.71 -3.19
C GLU A 41 -16.57 9.21 -4.08
N ILE A 42 -16.66 9.46 -5.39
CA ILE A 42 -15.60 9.16 -6.35
C ILE A 42 -14.31 9.91 -5.96
N ASN A 43 -14.43 11.19 -5.60
CA ASN A 43 -13.28 12.00 -5.17
C ASN A 43 -12.69 11.53 -3.82
N ARG A 44 -13.53 11.10 -2.87
CA ARG A 44 -13.07 10.46 -1.63
C ARG A 44 -12.28 9.18 -1.91
N LEU A 45 -12.80 8.32 -2.78
CA LEU A 45 -12.14 7.06 -3.14
C LEU A 45 -10.84 7.27 -3.94
N LYS A 46 -10.78 8.27 -4.83
CA LYS A 46 -9.52 8.66 -5.50
C LYS A 46 -8.43 9.06 -4.51
N LYS A 47 -8.77 9.85 -3.49
CA LYS A 47 -7.81 10.22 -2.44
C LYS A 47 -7.37 8.99 -1.62
N ALA A 48 -8.30 8.10 -1.28
CA ALA A 48 -7.98 6.87 -0.56
C ALA A 48 -7.04 5.95 -1.37
N ASP A 49 -7.27 5.82 -2.68
CA ASP A 49 -6.38 5.12 -3.62
C ASP A 49 -4.97 5.73 -3.62
N GLU A 50 -4.87 7.06 -3.76
CA GLU A 50 -3.59 7.77 -3.76
C GLU A 50 -2.81 7.59 -2.45
N TYR A 51 -3.48 7.71 -1.29
CA TYR A 51 -2.84 7.49 0.02
C TYR A 51 -2.41 6.04 0.21
N SER A 52 -3.18 5.08 -0.30
CA SER A 52 -2.83 3.65 -0.23
C SER A 52 -1.57 3.37 -1.04
N LYS A 53 -1.48 3.90 -2.26
CA LYS A 53 -0.28 3.78 -3.12
C LYS A 53 0.97 4.34 -2.44
N LYS A 54 0.88 5.57 -1.91
CA LYS A 54 1.99 6.21 -1.17
C LYS A 54 2.43 5.38 0.04
N SER A 55 1.49 4.82 0.78
CA SER A 55 1.79 3.97 1.94
C SER A 55 2.48 2.67 1.55
N ILE A 56 2.02 2.02 0.48
CA ILE A 56 2.64 0.79 -0.07
C ILE A 56 4.07 1.07 -0.53
N GLU A 57 4.30 2.18 -1.24
CA GLU A 57 5.64 2.59 -1.67
C GLU A 57 6.57 2.87 -0.50
N ALA A 58 6.09 3.60 0.52
CA ALA A 58 6.87 3.88 1.73
C ALA A 58 7.28 2.57 2.45
N LEU A 59 6.37 1.59 2.55
CA LEU A 59 6.68 0.29 3.13
C LEU A 59 7.70 -0.48 2.29
N ARG A 60 7.60 -0.45 0.96
CA ARG A 60 8.60 -1.09 0.08
C ARG A 60 9.99 -0.48 0.25
N SER A 61 10.07 0.85 0.34
CA SER A 61 11.32 1.56 0.62
C SER A 61 11.87 1.23 2.00
N LEU A 62 11.03 1.19 3.03
CA LEU A 62 11.42 0.80 4.38
C LEU A 62 11.96 -0.64 4.42
N ARG A 63 11.31 -1.56 3.71
CA ARG A 63 11.76 -2.95 3.59
C ARG A 63 13.17 -3.03 3.02
N GLU A 64 13.48 -2.22 2.00
CA GLU A 64 14.81 -2.16 1.41
C GLU A 64 15.84 -1.63 2.39
N VAL A 65 15.53 -0.57 3.15
CA VAL A 65 16.41 -0.05 4.21
C VAL A 65 16.73 -1.12 5.25
N VAL A 66 15.71 -1.84 5.74
CA VAL A 66 15.90 -2.94 6.71
C VAL A 66 16.73 -4.07 6.09
N HIS A 67 16.50 -4.41 4.82
CA HIS A 67 17.29 -5.41 4.13
C HIS A 67 18.78 -5.03 4.03
N GLN A 68 19.10 -3.76 3.79
CA GLN A 68 20.48 -3.27 3.79
C GLN A 68 21.11 -3.27 5.17
N GLN A 69 20.33 -3.04 6.23
CA GLN A 69 20.81 -3.15 7.61
C GLN A 69 21.20 -4.59 7.96
N ILE A 70 20.39 -5.59 7.56
CA ILE A 70 20.70 -7.02 7.73
C ILE A 70 22.06 -7.34 7.09
N LYS A 71 22.25 -6.98 5.81
CA LYS A 71 23.50 -7.24 5.08
C LYS A 71 24.73 -6.64 5.76
N LYS A 72 24.61 -5.43 6.32
CA LYS A 72 25.70 -4.77 7.03
C LYS A 72 26.02 -5.42 8.37
N SER A 73 25.04 -6.03 9.04
CA SER A 73 25.25 -6.74 10.30
C SER A 73 25.84 -8.14 10.11
N GLU A 74 25.74 -8.71 8.91
CA GLU A 74 26.33 -9.99 8.52
C GLU A 74 27.76 -9.86 7.96
N SER A 75 28.25 -8.62 7.75
CA SER A 75 29.61 -8.30 7.26
C SER A 75 30.55 -7.96 8.40
#